data_AF-A0A8J8K3V2-F1
#
_entry.id   AF-A0A8J8K3V2-F1
#
_cell.length_a   1.000
_cell.length_b   1.000
_cell.length_c   1.000
_cell.angle_alpha   90.00
_cell.angle_beta   90.00
_cell.angle_gamma   90.00
#
_symmetry.space_group_name_H-M   'P 1'
#
loop_
_entity.id
_entity.type
_entity.pdbx_description
1 polymer ?
#
loop_
_entity_poly.entity_id
_entity_poly.type
_entity_poly.pdbx_seq_one_letter_code
_entity_poly.pdbx_strand_id
1 'polypeptide(L)'
;MFPIIFLGLFLLIAGLVSSSIYMKIRREISRKKYHCFYCGYDVTLTNKQDSLLCNSCGNKVLFCNLCSKLINPSEDIARIKPCNHIFHKSELLDFVEDEKHCPKCKGNIDELSFHIDKNDEEFWIKAK
;
A
#
# COMPACT_ATOMS: atom_id res chain seq x y z
N MET A 1 -26.71 27.80 -44.37
CA MET A 1 -27.47 27.39 -43.17
C MET A 1 -26.86 26.10 -42.64
N PHE A 2 -25.90 26.18 -41.71
CA PHE A 2 -25.41 24.98 -41.04
C PHE A 2 -26.52 24.45 -40.12
N PRO A 3 -26.96 23.20 -40.25
CA PRO A 3 -28.12 22.73 -39.51
C PRO A 3 -27.79 22.74 -38.02
N ILE A 4 -28.71 23.31 -37.23
CA ILE A 4 -28.69 23.39 -35.75
C ILE A 4 -28.40 22.03 -35.09
N ILE A 5 -28.65 20.94 -35.82
CA ILE A 5 -28.35 19.55 -35.47
C ILE A 5 -26.85 19.32 -35.20
N PHE A 6 -25.94 19.97 -35.94
CA PHE A 6 -24.49 19.81 -35.73
C PHE A 6 -24.01 20.46 -34.42
N LEU A 7 -24.64 21.56 -34.01
CA LEU A 7 -24.34 22.27 -32.75
C LEU A 7 -24.77 21.43 -31.53
N GLY A 8 -25.93 20.77 -31.61
CA GLY A 8 -26.41 19.87 -30.57
C GLY A 8 -25.52 18.64 -30.40
N LEU A 9 -25.06 18.04 -31.50
CA LEU A 9 -24.15 16.89 -31.46
C LEU A 9 -22.77 17.27 -30.89
N PHE A 10 -22.25 18.45 -31.25
CA PHE A 10 -20.96 18.94 -30.76
C PHE A 10 -20.97 19.20 -29.24
N LEU A 11 -22.06 19.76 -28.70
CA LEU A 11 -22.23 19.99 -27.26
C LEU A 11 -22.35 18.67 -26.47
N LEU A 12 -23.05 17.67 -27.02
CA LEU A 12 -23.14 16.33 -26.40
C LEU A 12 -21.78 15.64 -26.39
N ILE A 13 -21.03 15.69 -27.48
CA ILE A 13 -19.68 15.12 -27.55
C ILE A 13 -18.74 15.85 -26.59
N ALA A 14 -18.76 17.18 -26.55
CA ALA A 14 -17.94 17.97 -25.62
C ALA A 14 -18.28 17.68 -24.14
N GLY A 15 -19.56 17.50 -23.80
CA GLY A 15 -20.01 17.12 -22.46
C GLY A 15 -19.55 15.72 -22.04
N LEU A 16 -19.63 14.73 -22.94
CA LEU A 16 -19.17 13.36 -22.69
C LEU A 16 -17.64 13.29 -22.53
N VAL A 17 -16.89 14.02 -23.37
CA VAL A 17 -15.42 14.10 -23.29
C VAL A 17 -14.97 14.76 -21.99
N SER A 18 -15.65 15.81 -21.55
CA SER A 18 -15.36 16.52 -20.29
C SER A 18 -15.57 15.63 -19.06
N SER A 19 -16.64 14.83 -19.03
CA SER A 19 -16.93 13.89 -17.94
C SER A 19 -15.87 12.78 -17.83
N SER A 20 -15.44 12.22 -18.97
CA SER A 20 -14.42 11.16 -18.99
C SER A 20 -13.05 11.64 -18.51
N ILE A 21 -12.62 12.84 -18.94
CA ILE A 21 -11.36 13.45 -18.51
C ILE A 21 -11.41 13.81 -17.02
N TYR A 22 -12.52 14.39 -16.55
CA TYR A 22 -12.74 14.71 -15.13
C TYR A 22 -12.64 13.47 -14.24
N MET A 23 -13.30 12.37 -14.62
CA MET A 23 -13.26 11.11 -13.87
C MET A 23 -11.86 10.48 -13.88
N LYS A 24 -11.10 10.62 -14.96
CA LYS A 24 -9.71 10.15 -15.04
C LYS A 24 -8.79 10.95 -14.12
N ILE A 25 -8.88 12.29 -14.15
CA ILE A 25 -8.10 13.18 -13.27
C ILE A 25 -8.46 12.95 -11.81
N ARG A 26 -9.76 12.88 -11.48
CA ARG A 26 -10.24 12.59 -10.13
C ARG A 26 -9.71 11.24 -9.62
N ARG A 27 -9.68 10.22 -10.47
CA ARG A 27 -9.16 8.90 -10.13
C ARG A 27 -7.64 8.92 -9.90
N GLU A 28 -6.87 9.66 -10.70
CA GLU A 28 -5.42 9.84 -10.47
C GLU A 28 -5.12 10.63 -9.19
N ILE A 29 -5.86 11.70 -8.90
CA ILE A 29 -5.72 12.48 -7.65
C ILE A 29 -6.12 11.64 -6.42
N SER A 30 -7.09 10.73 -6.59
CA SER A 30 -7.58 9.86 -5.52
C SER A 30 -6.74 8.59 -5.35
N ARG A 31 -5.74 8.32 -6.21
CA ARG A 31 -4.78 7.25 -5.95
C ARG A 31 -3.94 7.65 -4.75
N LYS A 32 -4.25 7.03 -3.61
CA LYS A 32 -3.43 7.16 -2.40
C LYS A 32 -2.00 6.74 -2.75
N LYS A 33 -1.08 7.69 -2.68
CA LYS A 33 0.35 7.44 -2.84
C LYS A 33 0.85 6.83 -1.53
N TYR A 34 1.64 5.78 -1.64
CA TYR A 34 2.29 5.14 -0.51
C TYR A 34 3.79 5.27 -0.68
N HIS A 35 4.55 5.21 0.41
CA HIS A 35 6.00 5.28 0.33
C HIS A 35 6.60 3.89 0.53
N CYS A 36 7.58 3.54 -0.31
CA CYS A 36 8.34 2.31 -0.10
C CYS A 36 9.03 2.38 1.26
N PHE A 37 8.78 1.39 2.11
CA PHE A 37 9.40 1.30 3.43
C PHE A 37 10.95 1.36 3.37
N TYR A 38 11.54 0.81 2.31
CA TYR A 38 12.99 0.66 2.16
C TYR A 38 13.68 1.90 1.59
N CYS A 39 13.16 2.48 0.50
CA CYS A 39 13.82 3.59 -0.21
C CYS A 39 13.04 4.92 -0.14
N GLY A 40 11.85 4.94 0.45
CA GLY A 40 11.00 6.14 0.54
C GLY A 40 10.33 6.57 -0.77
N TYR A 41 10.60 5.89 -1.88
CA TYR A 41 10.03 6.24 -3.19
C TYR A 41 8.51 6.04 -3.24
N ASP A 42 7.82 6.89 -4.00
CA ASP A 42 6.38 6.81 -4.23
C ASP A 42 6.00 5.50 -4.94
N VAL A 43 5.16 4.72 -4.29
CA VAL A 43 4.60 3.47 -4.79
C VAL A 43 3.15 3.70 -5.19
N THR A 44 2.85 3.42 -6.46
CA THR A 44 1.48 3.40 -6.97
C THR A 44 0.95 1.97 -6.89
N LEU A 45 0.00 1.72 -6.00
CA LEU A 45 -0.72 0.45 -5.95
C LEU A 45 -1.52 0.26 -7.24
N THR A 46 -1.22 -0.81 -7.97
CA THR A 46 -2.16 -1.37 -8.95
C THR A 46 -2.91 -2.51 -8.27
N ASN A 47 -4.14 -2.82 -8.69
CA ASN A 47 -5.09 -3.72 -8.00
C ASN A 47 -4.64 -5.21 -7.91
N LYS A 48 -3.36 -5.54 -8.09
CA LYS A 48 -2.80 -6.89 -7.92
C LYS A 48 -2.08 -6.97 -6.58
N GLN A 49 -2.76 -7.57 -5.59
CA GLN A 49 -2.38 -7.50 -4.17
C GLN A 49 -1.12 -8.29 -3.76
N ASP A 50 -0.65 -9.30 -4.50
CA ASP A 50 0.19 -10.33 -3.86
C ASP A 50 1.72 -10.12 -3.96
N SER A 51 2.19 -9.19 -4.78
CA SER A 51 3.63 -8.95 -4.95
C SER A 51 3.91 -7.57 -5.53
N LEU A 52 3.43 -6.53 -4.85
CA LEU A 52 3.89 -5.21 -5.23
C LEU A 52 5.38 -5.08 -4.92
N LEU A 53 6.17 -4.89 -5.98
CA LEU A 53 7.57 -4.53 -5.87
C LEU A 53 7.66 -3.01 -5.95
N CYS A 54 8.62 -2.42 -5.24
CA CYS A 54 8.95 -1.02 -5.45
C CYS A 54 9.67 -0.87 -6.78
N ASN A 55 9.16 -0.01 -7.67
CA ASN A 55 9.78 0.22 -8.98
C ASN A 55 11.18 0.86 -8.91
N SER A 56 11.53 1.48 -7.78
CA SER A 56 12.82 2.15 -7.58
C SER A 56 13.90 1.20 -7.06
N CYS A 57 13.61 0.43 -6.00
CA CYS A 57 14.61 -0.46 -5.38
C CYS A 57 14.41 -1.96 -5.67
N GLY A 58 13.29 -2.35 -6.28
CA GLY A 58 12.95 -3.75 -6.56
C GLY A 58 12.43 -4.54 -5.35
N ASN A 59 12.55 -4.01 -4.13
CA ASN A 59 12.12 -4.73 -2.92
C ASN A 59 10.59 -4.91 -2.87
N LYS A 60 10.16 -6.04 -2.30
CA LYS A 60 8.75 -6.30 -2.02
C LYS A 60 8.24 -5.33 -0.97
N VAL A 61 7.20 -4.55 -1.29
CA VAL A 61 6.65 -3.58 -0.35
C VAL A 61 6.09 -4.26 0.90
N LEU A 62 6.24 -3.59 2.05
CA LEU A 62 5.69 -4.09 3.30
C LEU A 62 4.18 -3.86 3.36
N PHE A 63 3.45 -4.93 3.65
CA PHE A 63 2.00 -4.95 3.72
C PHE A 63 1.56 -5.58 5.03
N CYS A 64 0.66 -4.91 5.73
CA CYS A 64 0.05 -5.41 6.95
C CYS A 64 -1.18 -6.25 6.62
N ASN A 65 -1.11 -7.56 6.89
CA ASN A 65 -2.21 -8.48 6.62
C ASN A 65 -3.44 -8.28 7.51
N LEU A 66 -3.32 -7.55 8.63
CA LEU A 66 -4.44 -7.29 9.54
C LEU A 66 -5.35 -6.17 9.02
N CYS A 67 -4.79 -5.01 8.66
CA CYS A 67 -5.58 -3.89 8.13
C CYS A 67 -5.64 -3.84 6.59
N SER A 68 -4.94 -4.76 5.91
CA SER A 68 -4.83 -4.81 4.44
C SER A 68 -4.29 -3.52 3.81
N LYS A 69 -3.35 -2.84 4.49
CA LYS A 69 -2.70 -1.60 4.00
C LYS A 69 -1.19 -1.78 3.91
N LEU A 70 -0.57 -0.97 3.05
CA LEU A 70 0.88 -0.82 3.03
C LEU A 70 1.37 -0.15 4.31
N ILE A 71 2.56 -0.55 4.73
CA ILE A 71 3.28 0.04 5.86
C ILE A 71 4.20 1.13 5.32
N ASN A 72 3.98 2.37 5.76
CA ASN A 72 4.83 3.51 5.41
C ASN A 72 6.05 3.62 6.35
N PRO A 73 7.18 4.20 5.91
CA PRO A 73 8.35 4.40 6.77
C PRO A 73 8.11 5.26 8.02
N SER A 74 7.05 6.06 8.03
CA SER A 74 6.68 6.97 9.12
C SER A 74 5.72 6.36 10.14
N GLU A 75 5.23 5.15 9.89
CA GLU A 75 4.25 4.48 10.75
C GLU A 75 4.94 3.62 11.80
N ASP A 76 4.31 3.47 12.97
CA ASP A 76 4.78 2.56 14.00
C ASP A 76 4.53 1.10 13.59
N ILE A 77 5.55 0.28 13.73
CA ILE A 77 5.54 -1.12 13.32
C ILE A 77 5.95 -2.04 14.45
N ALA A 78 5.53 -3.29 14.34
CA ALA A 78 5.94 -4.36 15.22
C ALA A 78 6.34 -5.57 14.40
N ARG A 79 7.45 -6.20 14.78
CA ARG A 79 7.95 -7.45 14.20
C ARG A 79 7.85 -8.56 15.24
N ILE A 80 7.27 -9.68 14.84
CA ILE A 80 7.15 -10.89 15.66
C ILE A 80 8.40 -11.75 15.51
N LYS A 81 9.02 -12.18 16.61
CA LYS A 81 10.03 -13.25 16.60
C LYS A 81 9.39 -14.60 16.95
N PRO A 82 9.88 -15.72 16.37
CA PRO A 82 11.03 -15.82 15.46
C PRO A 82 10.69 -15.66 13.97
N CYS A 83 9.42 -15.56 13.60
CA CYS A 83 9.01 -15.57 12.19
C CYS A 83 9.34 -14.29 11.40
N ASN A 84 9.77 -13.23 12.06
CA ASN A 84 10.07 -11.90 11.51
C ASN A 84 8.94 -11.28 10.67
N HIS A 85 7.69 -11.67 10.91
CA HIS A 85 6.55 -11.03 10.27
C HIS A 85 6.30 -9.64 10.85
N ILE A 86 6.05 -8.66 9.97
CA ILE A 86 5.93 -7.24 10.32
C ILE A 86 4.48 -6.79 10.09
N PHE A 87 3.97 -6.02 11.05
CA PHE A 87 2.63 -5.45 11.06
C PHE A 87 2.68 -4.02 11.56
N HIS A 88 1.59 -3.28 11.37
CA HIS A 88 1.37 -2.04 12.12
C HIS A 88 1.29 -2.35 13.61
N LYS A 89 1.89 -1.49 14.44
CA LYS A 89 2.00 -1.73 15.88
C LYS A 89 0.64 -1.83 16.56
N SER A 90 -0.26 -0.88 16.29
CA SER A 90 -1.61 -0.86 16.88
C SER A 90 -2.38 -2.15 16.57
N GLU A 91 -2.46 -2.51 15.30
CA GLU A 91 -3.21 -3.67 14.83
C GLU A 91 -2.66 -4.98 15.40
N LEU A 92 -1.34 -5.09 15.53
CA LEU A 92 -0.76 -6.27 16.14
C LEU A 92 -1.03 -6.34 17.63
N LEU A 93 -0.94 -5.22 18.37
CA LEU A 93 -1.24 -5.18 19.80
C LEU A 93 -2.67 -5.61 20.08
N ASP A 94 -3.64 -5.04 19.35
CA ASP A 94 -5.05 -5.42 19.45
C ASP A 94 -5.25 -6.92 19.18
N PHE A 95 -4.52 -7.48 18.20
CA PHE A 95 -4.60 -8.90 17.88
C PHE A 95 -4.01 -9.80 18.98
N VAL A 96 -2.84 -9.44 19.53
CA VAL A 96 -2.14 -10.31 20.49
C VAL A 96 -2.73 -10.29 21.90
N GLU A 97 -3.56 -9.29 22.20
CA GLU A 97 -4.36 -9.28 23.43
C GLU A 97 -5.29 -10.50 23.49
N ASP A 98 -5.88 -10.87 22.36
CA ASP A 98 -6.79 -12.01 22.25
C ASP A 98 -6.07 -13.31 21.83
N GLU A 99 -5.05 -13.22 20.96
CA GLU A 99 -4.47 -14.37 20.26
C GLU A 99 -2.93 -14.42 20.36
N LYS A 100 -2.37 -15.49 20.95
CA LYS A 100 -0.91 -15.63 21.18
C LYS A 100 -0.12 -16.21 20.01
N HIS A 101 -0.59 -16.03 18.78
CA HIS A 101 0.02 -16.58 17.59
C HIS A 101 0.19 -15.56 16.47
N CYS A 102 1.17 -15.74 15.61
CA CYS A 102 1.40 -14.84 14.48
C CYS A 102 0.19 -14.85 13.52
N PRO A 103 -0.39 -13.68 13.17
CA PRO A 103 -1.54 -13.60 12.25
C PRO A 103 -1.27 -14.19 10.87
N LYS A 104 0.01 -14.23 10.46
CA LYS A 104 0.41 -14.62 9.10
C LYS A 104 0.78 -16.09 8.96
N CYS A 105 1.55 -16.65 9.91
CA CYS A 105 1.96 -18.06 9.84
C CYS A 105 1.38 -18.94 10.94
N LYS A 106 0.62 -18.37 11.89
CA LYS A 106 0.07 -19.06 13.07
C LYS A 106 1.12 -19.68 14.01
N GLY A 107 2.40 -19.33 13.86
CA GLY A 107 3.46 -19.72 14.78
C GLY A 107 3.37 -18.97 16.11
N ASN A 108 3.97 -19.51 17.17
CA ASN A 108 3.99 -18.85 18.48
C ASN A 108 4.75 -17.51 18.44
N ILE A 109 4.32 -16.59 19.29
CA ILE A 109 4.96 -15.30 19.50
C ILE A 109 5.81 -15.40 20.75
N ASP A 110 7.13 -15.38 20.56
CA ASP A 110 8.07 -15.43 21.69
C ASP A 110 8.41 -14.01 22.17
N GLU A 111 8.52 -13.07 21.22
CA GLU A 111 8.90 -11.68 21.50
C GLU A 111 8.32 -10.74 20.42
N LEU A 112 7.89 -9.55 20.86
CA LEU A 112 7.52 -8.44 19.98
C LEU A 112 8.63 -7.39 19.96
N SER A 113 9.12 -7.07 18.77
CA SER A 113 10.13 -6.02 18.56
C SER A 113 9.50 -4.80 17.90
N PHE A 114 9.59 -3.65 18.59
CA PHE A 114 8.96 -2.38 18.15
C PHE A 114 9.93 -1.41 17.46
N HIS A 115 11.23 -1.72 17.49
CA HIS A 115 12.26 -0.96 16.80
C HIS A 115 12.85 -1.81 15.69
N ILE A 116 12.60 -1.43 14.44
CA ILE A 116 13.37 -1.96 13.31
C ILE A 116 14.54 -1.02 13.11
N ASP A 117 15.72 -1.46 13.53
CA ASP A 117 16.96 -0.77 13.20
C ASP A 117 17.16 -0.86 11.68
N LYS A 118 17.24 0.28 11.02
CA LYS A 118 17.54 0.35 9.57
C LYS A 118 18.98 -0.07 9.27
N ASN A 119 19.80 -0.34 10.28
CA ASN A 119 21.13 -0.93 10.16
C ASN A 119 21.15 -2.42 10.54
N ASP A 120 20.01 -3.01 10.90
CA ASP A 120 19.89 -4.47 11.10
C ASP A 120 20.10 -5.17 9.74
N GLU A 121 21.30 -5.73 9.51
CA GLU A 121 21.63 -6.46 8.28
C GLU A 121 20.66 -7.61 8.01
N GLU A 122 20.09 -8.23 9.05
CA GLU A 122 19.11 -9.32 8.91
C GLU A 122 17.80 -8.83 8.30
N PHE A 123 17.46 -7.55 8.51
CA PHE A 123 16.30 -6.92 7.90
C PHE A 123 16.47 -6.74 6.39
N TRP A 124 17.67 -6.37 5.92
CA TRP A 124 17.93 -6.14 4.50
C TRP A 124 18.09 -7.41 3.68
N ILE A 125 18.58 -8.49 4.28
CA ILE A 125 18.78 -9.78 3.59
C ILE A 125 17.45 -10.38 3.10
N LYS A 126 16.36 -10.18 3.84
CA LYS A 126 15.02 -10.72 3.50
C LYS A 126 14.20 -9.81 2.57
N ALA A 127 14.70 -8.63 2.22
CA ALA A 127 13.98 -7.64 1.42
C ALA A 127 14.10 -7.84 -0.10
N LYS A 128 15.04 -8.67 -0.54
CA LYS A 128 15.44 -8.88 -1.95
C LYS A 128 14.77 -10.09 -2.59
#